data_AF-A0A3P8KLF7-F1
#
_entry.id   AF-A0A3P8KLF7-F1
#
_cell.length_a   1.000
_cell.length_b   1.000
_cell.length_c   1.000
_cell.angle_alpha   90.00
_cell.angle_beta   90.00
_cell.angle_gamma   90.00
#
_symmetry.space_group_name_H-M   'P 1'
#
loop_
_entity.id
_entity.type
_entity.pdbx_description
1 polymer ?
#
loop_
_entity_poly.entity_id
_entity_poly.type
_entity_poly.pdbx_seq_one_letter_code
_entity_poly.pdbx_strand_id
1 'polypeptide(L)'
;MIDGEEMRRAAPRVNLSESLGAVPGLQVQNRQNYAQDLQLSIRGFGSRSTYGVRGLRIYVDGIPATMPDGQGQTSNIDIGSVASLEVLRGPFSSLYGNSSGGVINVTSQSGSQPPTIEASSYYGSFGTWHYGMKATGAVGDGTHAGDVDYTVSTNRFTTHGSRDHSGARKNLANAKLGVRINDVSKLTLLFNSVDIKANDAGGLSYDEWQSNPRQSPRGDQYNTRKSTKQTQAGLRYERQLSERDDLSMMMYAGERETTQYQSIPRAPQLNPSTRGA
;
A
#
# COMPACT_ATOMS: atom_id res chain seq x y z
N MET A 1 1.07 13.55 11.77
CA MET A 1 0.46 12.23 11.99
C MET A 1 -0.98 12.33 11.53
N ILE A 2 -1.52 11.27 10.96
CA ILE A 2 -2.91 11.15 10.52
C ILE A 2 -3.47 9.91 11.20
N ASP A 3 -4.65 10.06 11.80
CA ASP A 3 -5.31 8.99 12.52
C ASP A 3 -6.06 8.04 11.56
N GLY A 4 -5.98 6.74 11.81
CA GLY A 4 -6.59 5.72 10.97
C GLY A 4 -8.11 5.77 10.94
N GLU A 5 -8.77 6.18 12.03
CA GLU A 5 -10.22 6.37 12.04
C GLU A 5 -10.64 7.53 11.13
N GLU A 6 -9.88 8.63 11.14
CA GLU A 6 -10.11 9.74 10.23
C GLU A 6 -9.94 9.30 8.76
N MET A 7 -8.92 8.48 8.47
CA MET A 7 -8.71 7.91 7.13
C MET A 7 -9.88 7.04 6.68
N ARG A 8 -10.55 6.34 7.61
CA ARG A 8 -11.66 5.43 7.34
C ARG A 8 -13.03 6.09 7.32
N ARG A 9 -13.15 7.33 7.83
CA ARG A 9 -14.43 8.02 8.02
C ARG A 9 -15.01 8.46 6.68
N ALA A 10 -16.15 7.87 6.33
CA ALA A 10 -16.89 8.18 5.09
C ALA A 10 -16.05 8.07 3.79
N ALA A 11 -15.04 7.18 3.78
CA ALA A 11 -14.16 6.96 2.64
C ALA A 11 -14.39 5.57 2.01
N PRO A 12 -14.08 5.38 0.72
CA PRO A 12 -14.06 4.05 0.09
C PRO A 12 -13.08 3.06 0.75
N ARG A 13 -12.01 3.58 1.39
CA ARG A 13 -10.94 2.81 2.03
C ARG A 13 -10.11 2.00 1.03
N VAL A 14 -9.94 2.52 -0.19
CA VAL A 14 -9.24 1.80 -1.28
C VAL A 14 -7.86 2.41 -1.56
N ASN A 15 -7.78 3.74 -1.60
CA ASN A 15 -6.57 4.46 -2.00
C ASN A 15 -6.15 5.47 -0.94
N LEU A 16 -4.83 5.56 -0.69
CA LEU A 16 -4.28 6.57 0.23
C LEU A 16 -4.62 8.01 -0.17
N SER A 17 -4.85 8.27 -1.47
CA SER A 17 -5.27 9.58 -1.96
C SER A 17 -6.56 10.10 -1.33
N GLU A 18 -7.42 9.20 -0.85
CA GLU A 18 -8.71 9.55 -0.23
C GLU A 18 -8.52 10.28 1.11
N SER A 19 -7.44 9.98 1.83
CA SER A 19 -7.20 10.51 3.18
C SER A 19 -5.97 11.43 3.26
N LEU A 20 -5.01 11.28 2.34
CA LEU A 20 -3.72 12.01 2.39
C LEU A 20 -3.74 13.38 1.71
N GLY A 21 -4.83 13.77 1.05
CA GLY A 21 -4.91 15.03 0.31
C GLY A 21 -4.74 16.30 1.17
N ALA A 22 -4.97 16.21 2.48
CA ALA A 22 -4.89 17.34 3.40
C ALA A 22 -3.46 17.62 3.93
N VAL A 23 -2.49 16.74 3.68
CA VAL A 23 -1.14 16.87 4.25
C VAL A 23 -0.32 17.92 3.47
N PRO A 24 0.12 19.03 4.10
CA PRO A 24 0.84 20.08 3.37
C PRO A 24 2.16 19.59 2.78
N GLY A 25 2.42 19.91 1.51
CA GLY A 25 3.65 19.52 0.82
C GLY A 25 3.76 18.03 0.46
N LEU A 26 2.74 17.22 0.77
CA LEU A 26 2.53 15.90 0.18
C LEU A 26 1.53 16.07 -0.96
N GLN A 27 1.88 15.55 -2.14
CA GLN A 27 0.99 15.48 -3.28
C GLN A 27 0.69 14.01 -3.55
N VAL A 28 -0.60 13.66 -3.51
CA VAL A 28 -1.07 12.30 -3.85
C VAL A 28 -2.12 12.43 -4.93
N GLN A 29 -1.86 11.86 -6.11
CA GLN A 29 -2.81 11.81 -7.21
C GLN A 29 -3.19 10.37 -7.53
N ASN A 30 -4.49 10.12 -7.54
CA ASN A 30 -5.05 8.84 -7.92
C ASN A 30 -5.25 8.80 -9.43
N ARG A 31 -4.56 7.87 -10.10
CA ARG A 31 -4.71 7.64 -11.54
C ARG A 31 -5.99 6.88 -11.90
N GLN A 32 -6.70 6.34 -10.90
CA GLN A 32 -7.80 5.39 -11.06
C GLN A 32 -7.46 4.22 -11.99
N ASN A 33 -6.18 3.83 -12.00
CA ASN A 33 -5.64 2.75 -12.81
C ASN A 33 -4.82 1.84 -11.88
N TYR A 34 -5.41 0.73 -11.48
CA TYR A 34 -4.81 -0.21 -10.52
C TYR A 34 -3.72 -1.10 -11.13
N ALA A 35 -3.46 -0.98 -12.44
CA ALA A 35 -2.26 -1.52 -13.05
C ALA A 35 -1.03 -0.63 -12.78
N GLN A 36 -1.23 0.58 -12.25
CA GLN A 36 -0.19 1.55 -11.91
C GLN A 36 -0.31 1.98 -10.44
N ASP A 37 0.77 2.44 -9.83
CA ASP A 37 0.71 2.97 -8.46
C ASP A 37 0.19 4.41 -8.43
N LEU A 38 -0.13 4.89 -7.23
CA LEU A 38 -0.45 6.29 -6.97
C LEU A 38 0.73 7.19 -7.35
N GLN A 39 0.46 8.39 -7.86
CA GLN A 39 1.51 9.39 -8.02
C GLN A 39 1.70 10.11 -6.70
N LEU A 40 2.79 9.78 -6.02
CA LEU A 40 3.10 10.27 -4.68
C LEU A 40 4.37 11.13 -4.76
N SER A 41 4.31 12.36 -4.25
CA SER A 41 5.47 13.24 -4.14
C SER A 41 5.48 14.02 -2.83
N ILE A 42 6.67 14.28 -2.25
CA ILE A 42 6.83 15.13 -1.07
C ILE A 42 7.78 16.25 -1.43
N ARG A 43 7.31 17.51 -1.40
CA ARG A 43 8.10 18.71 -1.77
C ARG A 43 8.85 18.54 -3.10
N GLY A 44 8.21 17.91 -4.09
CA GLY A 44 8.76 17.66 -5.43
C GLY A 44 9.57 16.37 -5.58
N PHE A 45 10.01 15.72 -4.49
CA PHE A 45 10.65 14.41 -4.55
C PHE A 45 9.64 13.35 -4.98
N GLY A 46 9.97 12.60 -6.05
CA GLY A 46 9.10 11.59 -6.66
C GLY A 46 8.21 12.07 -7.80
N SER A 47 8.13 13.40 -8.02
CA SER A 47 7.31 14.00 -9.08
C SER A 47 7.66 13.52 -10.50
N ARG A 48 8.95 13.22 -10.75
CA ARG A 48 9.46 12.76 -12.06
C ARG A 48 9.23 11.27 -12.33
N SER A 49 8.63 10.53 -11.40
CA SER A 49 8.36 9.11 -11.59
C SER A 49 7.20 8.90 -12.57
N THR A 50 7.51 8.40 -13.77
CA THR A 50 6.53 8.14 -14.83
C THR A 50 5.55 7.03 -14.42
N TYR A 51 6.08 5.99 -13.74
CA TYR A 51 5.34 4.86 -13.19
C TYR A 51 5.87 4.56 -11.78
N GLY A 52 5.02 4.02 -10.90
CA GLY A 52 5.43 3.70 -9.53
C GLY A 52 5.66 4.93 -8.65
N VAL A 53 6.14 4.68 -7.42
CA VAL A 53 6.66 5.69 -6.51
C VAL A 53 8.18 5.63 -6.51
N ARG A 54 8.87 6.76 -6.67
CA ARG A 54 10.34 6.85 -6.54
C ARG A 54 10.75 8.04 -5.71
N GLY A 55 11.93 8.00 -5.10
CA GLY A 55 12.48 9.15 -4.35
C GLY A 55 11.82 9.41 -3.00
N LEU A 56 10.99 8.47 -2.52
CA LEU A 56 10.34 8.48 -1.22
C LEU A 56 10.51 7.11 -0.57
N ARG A 57 10.54 7.08 0.76
CA ARG A 57 10.55 5.83 1.55
C ARG A 57 9.16 5.57 2.11
N ILE A 58 8.70 4.33 1.99
CA ILE A 58 7.42 3.89 2.53
C ILE A 58 7.67 2.64 3.37
N TYR A 59 7.15 2.65 4.59
CA TYR A 59 7.18 1.53 5.53
C TYR A 59 5.76 1.17 5.94
N VAL A 60 5.50 -0.12 6.08
CA VAL A 60 4.25 -0.68 6.63
C VAL A 60 4.63 -1.62 7.75
N ASP A 61 4.31 -1.24 8.98
CA ASP A 61 4.74 -1.94 10.21
C ASP A 61 6.26 -2.20 10.25
N GLY A 62 7.05 -1.23 9.77
CA GLY A 62 8.51 -1.34 9.69
C GLY A 62 9.04 -2.16 8.50
N ILE A 63 8.18 -2.83 7.73
CA ILE A 63 8.58 -3.52 6.48
C ILE A 63 8.65 -2.47 5.36
N PRO A 64 9.78 -2.36 4.62
CA PRO A 64 9.88 -1.41 3.52
C PRO A 64 8.98 -1.83 2.36
N ALA A 65 8.07 -0.95 1.96
CA ALA A 65 7.31 -1.04 0.71
C ALA A 65 8.08 -0.41 -0.48
N THR A 66 9.26 0.14 -0.21
CA THR A 66 10.19 0.72 -1.18
C THR A 66 11.45 -0.13 -1.26
N MET A 67 11.75 -0.64 -2.45
CA MET A 67 12.92 -1.48 -2.72
C MET A 67 14.24 -0.70 -2.58
N PRO A 68 15.39 -1.38 -2.44
CA PRO A 68 16.69 -0.73 -2.31
C PRO A 68 17.06 0.21 -3.49
N ASP A 69 16.54 -0.08 -4.69
CA ASP A 69 16.71 0.74 -5.90
C ASP A 69 15.81 2.00 -5.93
N GLY A 70 15.06 2.23 -4.86
CA GLY A 70 14.18 3.39 -4.66
C GLY A 70 12.80 3.25 -5.30
N GLN A 71 12.45 2.11 -5.90
CA GLN A 71 11.10 1.88 -6.43
C GLN A 71 10.15 1.40 -5.32
N GLY A 72 9.05 2.10 -5.12
CA GLY A 72 8.02 1.77 -4.15
C GLY A 72 6.65 1.55 -4.78
N GLN A 73 5.80 0.89 -4.01
CA GLN A 73 4.39 0.69 -4.31
C GLN A 73 3.54 1.00 -3.08
N THR A 74 2.32 1.47 -3.31
CA THR A 74 1.35 1.75 -2.23
C THR A 74 0.28 0.66 -2.12
N SER A 75 0.35 -0.33 -3.01
CA SER A 75 -0.71 -1.32 -3.24
C SER A 75 -0.93 -2.28 -2.07
N ASN A 76 0.08 -2.52 -1.23
CA ASN A 76 0.04 -3.43 -0.08
C ASN A 76 -0.54 -2.82 1.21
N ILE A 77 -0.82 -1.52 1.22
CA ILE A 77 -1.37 -0.84 2.40
C ILE A 77 -2.88 -1.11 2.51
N ASP A 78 -3.27 -1.73 3.63
CA ASP A 78 -4.65 -2.00 3.97
C ASP A 78 -5.23 -0.92 4.90
N ILE A 79 -5.97 0.02 4.33
CA ILE A 79 -6.61 1.14 5.06
C ILE A 79 -7.62 0.65 6.12
N GLY A 80 -8.23 -0.54 5.91
CA GLY A 80 -9.18 -1.12 6.84
C GLY A 80 -8.59 -1.42 8.23
N SER A 81 -7.27 -1.68 8.29
CA SER A 81 -6.54 -2.02 9.51
C SER A 81 -5.44 -1.03 9.90
N VAL A 82 -5.35 0.15 9.27
CA VAL A 82 -4.37 1.21 9.66
C VAL A 82 -4.71 1.82 11.02
N ALA A 83 -3.77 1.90 11.94
CA ALA A 83 -3.89 2.70 13.15
C ALA A 83 -3.53 4.16 12.88
N SER A 84 -2.40 4.39 12.22
CA SER A 84 -1.90 5.73 11.94
C SER A 84 -1.00 5.76 10.71
N LEU A 85 -0.89 6.95 10.13
CA LEU A 85 0.03 7.24 9.05
C LEU A 85 0.84 8.49 9.38
N GLU A 86 2.16 8.35 9.35
CA GLU A 86 3.11 9.41 9.67
C GLU A 86 3.89 9.81 8.43
N VAL A 87 4.08 11.12 8.25
CA VAL A 87 4.82 11.66 7.11
C VAL A 87 5.96 12.54 7.63
N LEU A 88 7.18 12.04 7.49
CA LEU A 88 8.39 12.80 7.78
C LEU A 88 8.85 13.53 6.52
N ARG A 89 8.94 14.85 6.62
CA ARG A 89 9.27 15.75 5.50
C ARG A 89 10.57 16.50 5.81
N GLY A 90 11.43 16.65 4.81
CA GLY A 90 12.66 17.43 4.95
C GLY A 90 13.88 16.61 5.39
N PRO A 91 14.99 17.26 5.78
CA PRO A 91 16.33 16.66 5.74
C PRO A 91 16.49 15.40 6.60
N PHE A 92 15.77 15.28 7.71
CA PHE A 92 15.84 14.07 8.55
C PHE A 92 15.32 12.80 7.89
N SER A 93 14.60 12.89 6.76
CA SER A 93 14.21 11.71 5.99
C SER A 93 15.42 10.93 5.47
N SER A 94 16.58 11.56 5.31
CA SER A 94 17.83 10.89 4.87
C SER A 94 18.29 9.78 5.82
N LEU A 95 17.87 9.81 7.10
CA LEU A 95 18.17 8.75 8.08
C LEU A 95 17.53 7.40 7.72
N TYR A 96 16.49 7.41 6.88
CA TYR A 96 15.74 6.22 6.46
C TYR A 96 16.24 5.61 5.14
N GLY A 97 17.49 5.94 4.75
CA GLY A 97 18.19 5.29 3.65
C GLY A 97 18.19 6.06 2.33
N ASN A 98 18.68 5.41 1.28
CA ASN A 98 18.86 6.02 -0.04
C ASN A 98 17.56 6.59 -0.60
N SER A 99 17.65 7.75 -1.26
CA SER A 99 16.55 8.39 -2.01
C SER A 99 15.31 8.70 -1.15
N SER A 100 15.53 9.14 0.09
CA SER A 100 14.46 9.51 1.02
C SER A 100 14.25 11.02 1.03
N GLY A 101 13.55 11.56 0.02
CA GLY A 101 13.10 12.96 0.02
C GLY A 101 11.95 13.22 1.02
N GLY A 102 11.38 12.13 1.54
CA GLY A 102 10.39 12.06 2.59
C GLY A 102 10.10 10.60 2.93
N VAL A 103 9.58 10.37 4.14
CA VAL A 103 9.22 9.04 4.65
C VAL A 103 7.73 9.02 4.94
N ILE A 104 7.06 7.96 4.50
CA ILE A 104 5.72 7.61 4.93
C ILE A 104 5.83 6.33 5.77
N ASN A 105 5.43 6.41 7.03
CA ASN A 105 5.38 5.27 7.92
C ASN A 105 3.92 4.95 8.24
N VAL A 106 3.51 3.72 7.95
CA VAL A 106 2.16 3.22 8.19
C VAL A 106 2.23 2.20 9.31
N THR A 107 1.41 2.38 10.33
CA THR A 107 1.30 1.46 11.46
C THR A 107 -0.09 0.85 11.45
N SER A 108 -0.20 -0.47 11.50
CA SER A 108 -1.48 -1.17 11.62
C SER A 108 -1.96 -1.26 13.07
N GLN A 109 -3.28 -1.41 13.25
CA GLN A 109 -3.93 -1.56 14.56
C GLN A 109 -3.34 -2.74 15.33
N SER A 110 -3.09 -2.50 16.62
CA SER A 110 -2.84 -3.56 17.59
C SER A 110 -4.15 -3.98 18.22
N GLY A 111 -4.24 -5.26 18.59
CA GLY A 111 -5.42 -5.79 19.27
C GLY A 111 -5.58 -5.26 20.69
N SER A 112 -6.82 -5.11 21.14
CA SER A 112 -7.14 -4.76 22.52
C SER A 112 -8.41 -5.47 22.98
N GLN A 113 -8.65 -5.48 24.29
CA GLN A 113 -9.94 -5.91 24.83
C GLN A 113 -11.02 -4.84 24.59
N PRO A 114 -12.30 -5.22 24.41
CA PRO A 114 -12.78 -6.58 24.12
C PRO A 114 -12.50 -6.98 22.65
N PRO A 115 -12.53 -8.27 22.29
CA PRO A 115 -12.49 -8.69 20.90
C PRO A 115 -13.66 -8.11 20.11
N THR A 116 -13.37 -7.54 18.94
CA THR A 116 -14.34 -6.95 18.04
C THR A 116 -14.19 -7.49 16.63
N ILE A 117 -15.32 -7.55 15.93
CA ILE A 117 -15.39 -7.87 14.51
C ILE A 117 -16.07 -6.70 13.81
N GLU A 118 -15.40 -6.14 12.81
CA GLU A 118 -15.91 -5.09 11.95
C GLU A 118 -16.13 -5.66 10.54
N ALA A 119 -17.32 -5.50 10.01
CA ALA A 119 -17.61 -5.68 8.60
C ALA A 119 -17.79 -4.30 7.95
N SER A 120 -17.14 -4.08 6.82
CA SER A 120 -17.25 -2.84 6.05
C SER A 120 -17.68 -3.13 4.62
N SER A 121 -18.47 -2.24 4.05
CA SER A 121 -18.85 -2.29 2.65
C SER A 121 -18.99 -0.88 2.09
N TYR A 122 -18.70 -0.73 0.80
CA TYR A 122 -18.80 0.51 0.06
C TYR A 122 -19.20 0.18 -1.38
N TYR A 123 -20.10 1.01 -1.92
CA TYR A 123 -20.55 0.93 -3.30
C TYR A 123 -20.45 2.32 -3.92
N GLY A 124 -19.95 2.38 -5.14
CA GLY A 124 -19.74 3.64 -5.86
C GLY A 124 -20.00 3.49 -7.35
N SER A 125 -19.92 4.62 -8.05
CA SER A 125 -20.08 4.69 -9.51
C SER A 125 -19.12 3.75 -10.25
N PHE A 126 -19.43 3.47 -11.52
CA PHE A 126 -18.62 2.62 -12.40
C PHE A 126 -18.54 1.15 -11.94
N GLY A 127 -19.63 0.66 -11.35
CA GLY A 127 -19.71 -0.71 -10.82
C GLY A 127 -18.60 -0.99 -9.82
N THR A 128 -18.31 -0.01 -8.95
CA THR A 128 -17.27 -0.11 -7.94
C THR A 128 -17.86 -0.64 -6.64
N TRP A 129 -17.25 -1.70 -6.13
CA TRP A 129 -17.59 -2.28 -4.82
C TRP A 129 -16.32 -2.51 -4.00
N HIS A 130 -16.42 -2.33 -2.70
CA HIS A 130 -15.37 -2.65 -1.76
C HIS A 130 -16.02 -3.25 -0.53
N TYR A 131 -15.48 -4.36 -0.04
CA TYR A 131 -15.93 -4.94 1.22
C TYR A 131 -14.76 -5.56 1.94
N GLY A 132 -14.84 -5.54 3.26
CA GLY A 132 -13.79 -6.05 4.11
C GLY A 132 -14.30 -6.52 5.44
N MET A 133 -13.54 -7.42 6.05
CA MET A 133 -13.75 -7.89 7.41
C MET A 133 -12.47 -7.66 8.19
N LYS A 134 -12.62 -7.26 9.44
CA LYS A 134 -11.52 -7.10 10.39
C LYS A 134 -11.92 -7.73 11.71
N ALA A 135 -11.07 -8.58 12.25
CA ALA A 135 -11.18 -9.10 13.59
C ALA A 135 -9.98 -8.60 14.38
N THR A 136 -10.24 -7.96 15.53
CA THR A 136 -9.19 -7.44 16.41
C THR A 136 -9.54 -7.77 17.85
N GLY A 137 -8.55 -8.11 18.65
CA GLY A 137 -8.80 -8.51 20.03
C GLY A 137 -7.51 -8.79 20.79
N ALA A 138 -7.66 -9.08 22.06
CA ALA A 138 -6.57 -9.57 22.89
C ALA A 138 -7.03 -10.77 23.73
N VAL A 139 -6.06 -11.52 24.23
CA VAL A 139 -6.19 -12.49 25.31
C VAL A 139 -5.27 -12.01 26.41
N GLY A 140 -5.83 -11.62 27.55
CA GLY A 140 -5.13 -10.87 28.59
C GLY A 140 -5.37 -9.36 28.53
N ASP A 141 -4.84 -8.65 29.52
CA ASP A 141 -4.93 -7.18 29.67
C ASP A 141 -3.73 -6.45 29.06
N GLY A 142 -2.78 -7.21 28.51
CA GLY A 142 -1.54 -6.72 27.91
C GLY A 142 -0.42 -6.54 28.91
N THR A 143 -0.63 -6.81 30.20
CA THR A 143 0.34 -6.59 31.27
C THR A 143 1.16 -7.83 31.63
N HIS A 144 0.70 -9.03 31.31
CA HIS A 144 1.28 -10.28 31.77
C HIS A 144 2.04 -11.05 30.69
N ALA A 145 3.02 -11.84 31.11
CA ALA A 145 3.67 -12.82 30.24
C ALA A 145 2.65 -13.81 29.68
N GLY A 146 2.66 -14.02 28.35
CA GLY A 146 1.70 -14.85 27.65
C GLY A 146 0.50 -14.09 27.09
N ASP A 147 0.33 -12.80 27.39
CA ASP A 147 -0.72 -11.99 26.79
C ASP A 147 -0.52 -11.87 25.27
N VAL A 148 -1.61 -12.01 24.53
CA VAL A 148 -1.62 -12.01 23.06
C VAL A 148 -2.55 -10.94 22.55
N ASP A 149 -2.10 -10.13 21.60
CA ASP A 149 -2.94 -9.20 20.84
C ASP A 149 -2.95 -9.59 19.36
N TYR A 150 -4.12 -9.47 18.71
CA TYR A 150 -4.25 -9.81 17.30
C TYR A 150 -5.08 -8.79 16.55
N THR A 151 -4.74 -8.58 15.29
CA THR A 151 -5.57 -7.89 14.31
C THR A 151 -5.40 -8.60 12.98
N VAL A 152 -6.51 -9.05 12.40
CA VAL A 152 -6.57 -9.70 11.09
C VAL A 152 -7.58 -8.94 10.25
N SER A 153 -7.22 -8.59 9.03
CA SER A 153 -8.12 -7.93 8.09
C SER A 153 -7.99 -8.53 6.70
N THR A 154 -9.12 -8.62 6.02
CA THR A 154 -9.21 -9.02 4.62
C THR A 154 -10.14 -8.07 3.89
N ASN A 155 -9.74 -7.66 2.69
CA ASN A 155 -10.48 -6.69 1.90
C ASN A 155 -10.50 -7.11 0.44
N ARG A 156 -11.62 -6.87 -0.22
CA ARG A 156 -11.81 -7.12 -1.64
C ARG A 156 -12.44 -5.92 -2.31
N PHE A 157 -11.77 -5.44 -3.34
CA PHE A 157 -12.17 -4.33 -4.18
C PHE A 157 -12.34 -4.82 -5.62
N THR A 158 -13.40 -4.40 -6.30
CA THR A 158 -13.48 -4.42 -7.77
C THR A 158 -14.09 -3.14 -8.30
N THR A 159 -13.77 -2.84 -9.55
CA THR A 159 -14.42 -1.79 -10.31
C THR A 159 -14.51 -2.22 -11.77
N HIS A 160 -15.56 -1.80 -12.47
CA HIS A 160 -15.61 -1.88 -13.93
C HIS A 160 -14.80 -0.74 -14.58
N GLY A 161 -14.44 0.28 -13.79
CA GLY A 161 -13.57 1.37 -14.21
C GLY A 161 -14.34 2.52 -14.89
N SER A 162 -13.83 3.74 -14.74
CA SER A 162 -14.47 4.94 -15.30
C SER A 162 -14.18 5.17 -16.79
N ARG A 163 -13.12 4.53 -17.30
CA ARG A 163 -12.69 4.52 -18.70
C ARG A 163 -12.79 3.13 -19.30
N ASP A 164 -12.78 3.04 -20.62
CA ASP A 164 -12.70 1.77 -21.33
C ASP A 164 -11.40 1.06 -20.93
N HIS A 165 -11.46 -0.28 -20.82
CA HIS A 165 -10.32 -1.12 -20.44
C HIS A 165 -9.64 -0.72 -19.10
N SER A 166 -10.41 -0.25 -18.11
CA SER A 166 -9.88 0.17 -16.79
C SER A 166 -10.40 -0.66 -15.60
N GLY A 167 -11.09 -1.78 -15.87
CA GLY A 167 -11.57 -2.68 -14.84
C GLY A 167 -10.45 -3.29 -13.98
N ALA A 168 -10.71 -3.47 -12.70
CA ALA A 168 -9.72 -3.99 -11.76
C ALA A 168 -10.35 -4.81 -10.63
N ARG A 169 -9.55 -5.73 -10.09
CA ARG A 169 -9.78 -6.42 -8.83
C ARG A 169 -8.53 -6.38 -7.96
N LYS A 170 -8.72 -6.15 -6.66
CA LYS A 170 -7.66 -6.13 -5.66
C LYS A 170 -8.16 -6.85 -4.41
N ASN A 171 -7.40 -7.84 -3.97
CA ASN A 171 -7.60 -8.52 -2.70
C ASN A 171 -6.42 -8.19 -1.79
N LEU A 172 -6.71 -7.90 -0.53
CA LEU A 172 -5.72 -7.66 0.51
C LEU A 172 -6.00 -8.56 1.70
N ALA A 173 -4.95 -9.09 2.30
CA ALA A 173 -4.99 -9.73 3.60
C ALA A 173 -3.84 -9.14 4.44
N ASN A 174 -4.15 -8.73 5.66
CA ASN A 174 -3.20 -8.20 6.62
C ASN A 174 -3.42 -8.88 7.97
N ALA A 175 -2.35 -9.28 8.63
CA ALA A 175 -2.42 -9.83 9.98
C ALA A 175 -1.23 -9.36 10.81
N LYS A 176 -1.52 -9.02 12.07
CA LYS A 176 -0.58 -8.62 13.08
C LYS A 176 -0.90 -9.36 14.36
N LEU A 177 0.10 -10.04 14.92
CA LEU A 177 -0.01 -10.84 16.14
C LEU A 177 1.11 -10.43 17.09
N GLY A 178 0.76 -9.87 18.23
CA GLY A 178 1.67 -9.56 19.33
C GLY A 178 1.60 -10.62 20.41
N VAL A 179 2.75 -11.02 20.95
CA VAL A 179 2.88 -11.90 22.11
C VAL A 179 3.83 -11.25 23.11
N ARG A 180 3.35 -11.03 24.33
CA ARG A 180 4.21 -10.60 25.44
C ARG A 180 4.97 -11.82 25.97
N ILE A 181 6.26 -11.91 25.67
CA ILE A 181 7.08 -13.06 26.08
C ILE A 181 7.30 -13.03 27.60
N ASN A 182 7.53 -11.84 28.14
CA ASN A 182 7.68 -11.56 29.58
C ASN A 182 7.45 -10.06 29.83
N ASP A 183 7.63 -9.63 31.07
CA ASP A 183 7.36 -8.26 31.53
C ASP A 183 8.17 -7.20 30.76
N VAL A 184 9.32 -7.57 30.19
CA VAL A 184 10.23 -6.65 29.50
C VAL A 184 10.39 -6.95 28.01
N SER A 185 9.70 -7.95 27.45
CA SER A 185 9.90 -8.39 26.06
C SER A 185 8.60 -8.64 25.31
N LYS A 186 8.51 -8.14 24.08
CA LYS A 186 7.38 -8.38 23.17
C LYS A 186 7.88 -8.87 21.82
N LEU A 187 7.17 -9.84 21.26
CA LEU A 187 7.36 -10.32 19.89
C LEU A 187 6.12 -9.97 19.07
N THR A 188 6.31 -9.39 17.89
CA THR A 188 5.23 -9.10 16.95
C THR A 188 5.51 -9.82 15.64
N LEU A 189 4.56 -10.61 15.19
CA LEU A 189 4.53 -11.25 13.88
C LEU A 189 3.62 -10.44 12.95
N LEU A 190 4.07 -10.25 11.72
CA LEU A 190 3.40 -9.45 10.70
C LEU A 190 3.25 -10.30 9.45
N PHE A 191 2.09 -10.21 8.81
CA PHE A 191 1.81 -10.83 7.53
C PHE A 191 0.99 -9.88 6.68
N ASN A 192 1.39 -9.72 5.42
CA ASN A 192 0.66 -8.90 4.46
C ASN A 192 0.66 -9.60 3.09
N SER A 193 -0.48 -9.64 2.43
CA SER A 193 -0.62 -10.22 1.09
C SER A 193 -1.54 -9.37 0.22
N VAL A 194 -1.15 -9.20 -1.04
CA VAL A 194 -1.92 -8.49 -2.05
C VAL A 194 -1.96 -9.29 -3.35
N ASP A 195 -3.16 -9.44 -3.92
CA ASP A 195 -3.40 -9.98 -5.27
C ASP A 195 -4.20 -8.95 -6.07
N ILE A 196 -3.56 -8.38 -7.08
CA ILE A 196 -4.15 -7.38 -7.98
C ILE A 196 -4.17 -7.96 -9.39
N LYS A 197 -5.32 -7.85 -10.04
CA LYS A 197 -5.44 -8.00 -11.50
C LYS A 197 -6.21 -6.81 -12.04
N ALA A 198 -5.58 -6.04 -12.89
CA ALA A 198 -6.12 -4.79 -13.41
C ALA A 198 -5.81 -4.64 -14.89
N ASN A 199 -6.79 -4.16 -15.64
CA ASN A 199 -6.57 -3.67 -16.99
C ASN A 199 -5.90 -2.30 -16.92
N ASP A 200 -5.00 -2.02 -17.86
CA ASP A 200 -4.27 -0.77 -17.94
C ASP A 200 -4.82 0.05 -19.10
N ALA A 201 -5.64 1.08 -18.84
CA ALA A 201 -6.21 1.91 -19.89
C ALA A 201 -5.19 2.83 -20.60
N GLY A 202 -3.98 2.95 -20.06
CA GLY A 202 -2.92 3.78 -20.62
C GLY A 202 -3.21 5.28 -20.66
N GLY A 203 -2.23 6.03 -21.17
CA GLY A 203 -2.34 7.47 -21.41
C GLY A 203 -3.10 7.77 -22.70
N LEU A 204 -3.58 9.01 -22.83
CA LEU A 204 -4.13 9.59 -24.06
C LEU A 204 -3.28 10.80 -24.46
N SER A 205 -3.10 10.99 -25.77
CA SER A 205 -2.67 12.27 -26.31
C SER A 205 -3.73 13.35 -26.08
N TYR A 206 -3.37 14.61 -26.28
CA TYR A 206 -4.29 15.73 -26.10
C TYR A 206 -5.53 15.61 -27.00
N ASP A 207 -5.34 15.30 -28.29
CA ASP A 207 -6.43 15.18 -29.27
C ASP A 207 -7.33 13.97 -28.98
N GLU A 208 -6.74 12.85 -28.55
CA GLU A 208 -7.51 11.69 -28.10
C GLU A 208 -8.35 12.03 -26.85
N TRP A 209 -7.77 12.74 -25.88
CA TRP A 209 -8.51 13.13 -24.68
C TRP A 209 -9.68 14.09 -24.99
N GLN A 210 -9.46 15.06 -25.89
CA GLN A 210 -10.51 15.99 -26.32
C GLN A 210 -11.63 15.31 -27.10
N SER A 211 -11.30 14.33 -27.95
CA SER A 211 -12.31 13.62 -28.76
C SER A 211 -13.16 12.64 -27.94
N ASN A 212 -12.53 11.82 -27.08
CA ASN A 212 -13.22 10.96 -26.15
C ASN A 212 -12.35 10.73 -24.91
N PRO A 213 -12.67 11.29 -23.74
CA PRO A 213 -11.84 11.14 -22.54
C PRO A 213 -11.89 9.73 -21.94
N ARG A 214 -12.83 8.86 -22.35
CA ARG A 214 -12.97 7.49 -21.85
C ARG A 214 -12.27 6.43 -22.69
N GLN A 215 -11.90 6.73 -23.93
CA GLN A 215 -11.34 5.73 -24.85
C GLN A 215 -10.03 5.11 -24.35
N SER A 216 -9.70 3.93 -24.84
CA SER A 216 -8.46 3.20 -24.52
C SER A 216 -7.88 2.49 -25.75
N PRO A 217 -7.50 3.23 -26.81
CA PRO A 217 -7.13 2.64 -28.10
C PRO A 217 -5.96 1.65 -27.99
N ARG A 218 -4.97 1.98 -27.15
CA ARG A 218 -3.82 1.11 -26.86
C ARG A 218 -4.19 -0.05 -25.95
N GLY A 219 -5.13 0.15 -25.02
CA GLY A 219 -5.61 -0.91 -24.13
C GLY A 219 -6.32 -2.00 -24.90
N ASP A 220 -7.21 -1.60 -25.80
CA ASP A 220 -7.98 -2.53 -26.64
C ASP A 220 -7.09 -3.27 -27.63
N GLN A 221 -6.12 -2.58 -28.24
CA GLN A 221 -5.23 -3.17 -29.24
C GLN A 221 -4.25 -4.21 -28.67
N TYR A 222 -3.63 -3.91 -27.52
CA TYR A 222 -2.57 -4.74 -26.94
C TYR A 222 -3.04 -5.55 -25.72
N ASN A 223 -4.31 -5.43 -25.33
CA ASN A 223 -4.87 -5.99 -24.11
C ASN A 223 -3.99 -5.66 -22.89
N THR A 224 -3.62 -4.38 -22.73
CA THR A 224 -2.68 -3.98 -21.68
C THR A 224 -3.26 -4.22 -20.30
N ARG A 225 -2.48 -4.85 -19.42
CA ARG A 225 -2.94 -5.28 -18.09
C ARG A 225 -1.76 -5.59 -17.20
N LYS A 226 -1.98 -5.54 -15.89
CA LYS A 226 -1.01 -5.97 -14.88
C LYS A 226 -1.65 -6.95 -13.91
N SER A 227 -0.93 -8.02 -13.60
CA SER A 227 -1.20 -8.89 -12.47
C SER A 227 -0.04 -8.79 -11.50
N THR A 228 -0.29 -8.49 -10.23
CA THR A 228 0.72 -8.44 -9.19
C THR A 228 0.26 -9.27 -8.01
N LYS A 229 1.12 -10.20 -7.56
CA LYS A 229 0.96 -10.90 -6.30
C LYS A 229 2.16 -10.59 -5.44
N GLN A 230 1.92 -10.27 -4.18
CA GLN A 230 2.98 -10.08 -3.23
C GLN A 230 2.56 -10.58 -1.87
N THR A 231 3.50 -11.20 -1.17
CA THR A 231 3.32 -11.61 0.22
C THR A 231 4.57 -11.25 1.01
N GLN A 232 4.37 -10.72 2.22
CA GLN A 232 5.41 -10.29 3.12
C GLN A 232 5.14 -10.88 4.50
N ALA A 233 6.20 -11.31 5.16
CA ALA A 233 6.21 -11.70 6.56
C ALA A 233 7.25 -10.88 7.30
N GLY A 234 6.91 -10.45 8.51
CA GLY A 234 7.79 -9.68 9.37
C GLY A 234 7.80 -10.22 10.78
N LEU A 235 8.92 -10.02 11.46
CA LEU A 235 9.10 -10.33 12.87
C LEU A 235 9.79 -9.15 13.53
N ARG A 236 9.14 -8.57 14.54
CA ARG A 236 9.68 -7.50 15.37
C ARG A 236 9.83 -8.00 16.80
N TYR A 237 11.04 -7.88 17.36
CA TYR A 237 11.34 -8.18 18.75
C TYR A 237 11.70 -6.88 19.47
N GLU A 238 11.07 -6.65 20.61
CA GLU A 238 11.31 -5.50 21.48
C GLU A 238 11.68 -6.00 22.87
N ARG A 239 12.70 -5.39 23.48
CA ARG A 239 13.12 -5.69 24.85
C ARG A 239 13.60 -4.43 25.57
N GLN A 240 13.05 -4.19 26.75
CA GLN A 240 13.60 -3.23 27.69
C GLN A 240 14.83 -3.86 28.39
N LEU A 241 16.00 -3.25 28.21
CA LEU A 241 17.26 -3.73 28.79
C LEU A 241 17.51 -3.15 30.18
N SER A 242 17.12 -1.89 30.38
CA SER A 242 17.21 -1.17 31.65
C SER A 242 16.05 -0.15 31.74
N GLU A 243 15.97 0.63 32.83
CA GLU A 243 14.98 1.73 32.93
C GLU A 243 15.16 2.83 31.87
N ARG A 244 16.31 2.87 31.16
CA ARG A 244 16.66 3.93 30.20
C ARG A 244 17.10 3.42 28.83
N ASP A 245 17.22 2.10 28.66
CA ASP A 245 17.75 1.47 27.46
C ASP A 245 16.76 0.46 26.89
N ASP A 246 16.39 0.65 25.63
CA ASP A 246 15.50 -0.24 24.88
C ASP A 246 16.19 -0.80 23.64
N LEU A 247 15.90 -2.06 23.34
CA LEU A 247 16.35 -2.75 22.14
C LEU A 247 15.17 -3.12 21.25
N SER A 248 15.26 -2.81 19.96
CA SER A 248 14.31 -3.22 18.94
C SER A 248 15.04 -3.88 17.77
N MET A 249 14.54 -5.02 17.31
CA MET A 249 15.01 -5.71 16.11
C MET A 249 13.83 -5.98 15.18
N MET A 250 13.97 -5.66 13.90
CA MET A 250 12.95 -5.92 12.87
C MET A 250 13.58 -6.71 11.73
N MET A 251 12.99 -7.86 11.43
CA MET A 251 13.36 -8.74 10.32
C MET A 251 12.16 -8.93 9.41
N TYR A 252 12.39 -9.01 8.11
CA TYR A 252 11.32 -9.23 7.14
C TYR A 252 11.79 -10.09 5.97
N ALA A 253 10.84 -10.80 5.38
CA ALA A 253 11.00 -11.52 4.13
C ALA A 253 9.75 -11.25 3.27
N GLY A 254 9.91 -11.30 1.95
CA GLY A 254 8.76 -11.13 1.08
C GLY A 254 9.10 -11.49 -0.36
N GLU A 255 8.06 -11.90 -1.07
CA GLU A 255 8.12 -12.28 -2.47
C GLU A 255 7.10 -11.47 -3.24
N ARG A 256 7.49 -11.01 -4.43
CA ARG A 256 6.60 -10.29 -5.34
C ARG A 256 6.78 -10.81 -6.76
N GLU A 257 5.67 -11.21 -7.35
CA GLU A 257 5.56 -11.57 -8.74
C GLU A 257 4.71 -10.53 -9.47
N THR A 258 5.15 -10.09 -10.64
CA THR A 258 4.37 -9.16 -11.47
C THR A 258 4.49 -9.54 -12.93
N THR A 259 3.34 -9.66 -13.58
CA THR A 259 3.22 -9.83 -15.03
C THR A 259 2.54 -8.62 -15.60
N GLN A 260 3.18 -7.95 -16.55
CA GLN A 260 2.65 -6.75 -17.20
C GLN A 260 2.68 -6.90 -18.72
N TYR A 261 1.53 -6.65 -19.35
CA TYR A 261 1.39 -6.57 -20.80
C TYR A 261 1.37 -5.10 -21.18
N GLN A 262 2.41 -4.65 -21.89
CA GLN A 262 2.60 -3.25 -22.28
C GLN A 262 2.22 -3.03 -23.74
N SER A 263 1.83 -1.80 -24.08
CA SER A 263 1.49 -1.37 -25.44
C SER A 263 2.75 -1.00 -26.24
N ILE A 264 3.74 -1.89 -26.26
CA ILE A 264 4.97 -1.70 -27.05
C ILE A 264 4.69 -2.16 -28.49
N PRO A 265 4.84 -1.31 -29.51
CA PRO A 265 4.72 -1.74 -30.91
C PRO A 265 5.76 -2.81 -31.28
N ARG A 266 5.49 -3.62 -32.31
CA ARG A 266 6.37 -4.73 -32.71
C ARG A 266 7.77 -4.29 -33.10
N ALA A 267 7.92 -3.14 -33.76
CA ALA A 267 9.23 -2.68 -34.26
C ALA A 267 10.28 -2.47 -33.13
N PRO A 268 9.95 -1.81 -32.00
CA PRO A 268 10.80 -1.79 -30.81
C PRO A 268 11.12 -3.17 -30.20
N GLN A 269 10.18 -4.12 -30.23
CA GLN A 269 10.40 -5.46 -29.65
C GLN A 269 11.47 -6.27 -30.40
N LEU A 270 11.69 -5.97 -31.69
CA LEU A 270 12.70 -6.64 -32.51
C LEU A 270 14.13 -6.16 -32.23
N ASN A 271 14.30 -5.05 -31.51
CA ASN A 271 15.60 -4.53 -31.15
C ASN A 271 15.97 -5.01 -29.72
N PRO A 272 17.03 -5.82 -29.56
CA PRO A 272 17.45 -6.37 -28.27
C PRO A 272 17.95 -5.31 -27.27
N SER A 273 18.20 -4.07 -27.72
CA SER A 273 18.57 -2.95 -26.84
C SER A 273 17.38 -2.23 -26.19
N THR A 274 16.16 -2.55 -26.61
CA THR A 274 14.92 -1.97 -26.05
C THR A 274 14.41 -2.84 -24.91
N ARG A 275 14.21 -2.26 -23.72
CA ARG A 275 13.61 -2.99 -22.58
C ARG A 275 12.14 -3.29 -22.91
N GLY A 276 11.81 -4.56 -23.11
CA GLY A 276 10.46 -4.99 -23.51
C GLY A 276 10.41 -6.22 -24.44
N ALA A 277 11.57 -6.78 -24.82
CA ALA A 277 11.69 -8.15 -25.31
C ALA A 277 11.92 -9.12 -24.14
#